data_AF-A0A3M1FA15-F1
#
_entry.id   AF-A0A3M1FA15-F1
#
_cell.length_a   1.000
_cell.length_b   1.000
_cell.length_c   1.000
_cell.angle_alpha   90.00
_cell.angle_beta   90.00
_cell.angle_gamma   90.00
#
_symmetry.space_group_name_H-M   'P 1'
#
loop_
_entity.id
_entity.type
_entity.pdbx_description
1 polymer ?
#
loop_
_entity_poly.entity_id
_entity_poly.type
_entity_poly.pdbx_seq_one_letter_code
_entity_poly.pdbx_strand_id
1 'polypeptide(L)' 'MKIAVIGSGCPTCEALYNKVKKLKEEGKIDAEIEYIKDVNELVNRGIMGSPA' A
#
# COMPACT_ATOMS: atom_id res chain seq x y z
N MET A 1 10.00 2.12 7.86
CA MET A 1 9.01 1.02 7.68
C MET A 1 8.53 0.99 6.23
N LYS A 2 8.05 -0.14 5.71
CA LYS A 2 7.43 -0.22 4.37
C LYS A 2 5.94 -0.52 4.53
N ILE A 3 5.09 0.34 3.97
CA ILE A 3 3.63 0.20 3.96
C ILE A 3 3.22 -0.05 2.52
N ALA A 4 2.84 -1.30 2.22
CA ALA A 4 2.27 -1.64 0.93
C ALA A 4 0.74 -1.60 1.05
N VAL A 5 0.09 -0.73 0.27
CA VAL A 5 -1.35 -0.79 0.09
C VAL A 5 -1.62 -1.80 -1.02
N ILE A 6 -2.37 -2.84 -0.70
CA ILE A 6 -2.71 -3.90 -1.64
C ILE A 6 -4.16 -3.67 -2.08
N GLY A 7 -4.38 -3.47 -3.36
CA GLY A 7 -5.74 -3.24 -3.85
C GLY A 7 -5.82 -3.39 -5.34
N SER A 8 -6.85 -4.09 -5.81
CA SER A 8 -7.14 -4.32 -7.23
C SER A 8 -7.57 -3.05 -8.02
N GLY A 9 -7.24 -1.85 -7.53
CA GLY A 9 -7.63 -0.58 -8.14
C GLY A 9 -9.00 -0.07 -7.68
N CYS A 10 -9.50 -0.54 -6.54
CA CYS A 10 -10.78 -0.08 -6.00
C CYS A 10 -10.71 1.39 -5.52
N PRO A 11 -11.81 2.18 -5.59
CA PRO A 11 -11.79 3.60 -5.19
C PRO A 11 -11.39 3.81 -3.72
N THR A 12 -11.79 2.88 -2.85
CA THR A 12 -11.41 2.88 -1.43
C THR A 12 -9.92 2.58 -1.22
N CYS A 13 -9.33 1.72 -2.05
CA CYS A 13 -7.91 1.38 -2.05
C CYS A 13 -7.06 2.62 -2.41
N GLU A 14 -7.47 3.37 -3.45
CA GLU A 14 -6.79 4.60 -3.86
C GLU A 14 -6.96 5.74 -2.82
N ALA A 15 -8.15 5.85 -2.22
CA ALA A 15 -8.37 6.81 -1.13
C ALA A 15 -7.47 6.51 0.08
N LEU A 16 -7.26 5.24 0.42
CA LEU A 16 -6.36 4.83 1.50
C LEU A 16 -4.91 5.19 1.16
N TYR A 17 -4.43 4.82 -0.04
CA TYR A 17 -3.08 5.16 -0.48
C TYR A 17 -2.81 6.67 -0.42
N ASN A 18 -3.74 7.49 -0.92
CA ASN A 18 -3.62 8.94 -0.86
C ASN A 18 -3.59 9.48 0.58
N LYS A 19 -4.42 8.96 1.49
CA LYS A 19 -4.40 9.36 2.90
C LYS A 19 -3.07 9.04 3.57
N VAL A 20 -2.55 7.83 3.38
CA VAL A 20 -1.27 7.42 3.96
C VAL A 20 -0.14 8.25 3.34
N LYS A 21 -0.16 8.49 2.02
CA LYS A 21 0.81 9.38 1.36
C LYS A 21 0.82 10.79 1.94
N LYS A 22 -0.37 11.34 2.19
CA LYS A 22 -0.53 12.65 2.81
C LYS A 22 0.02 12.68 4.24
N LEU A 23 -0.20 11.63 5.03
CA LEU A 23 0.39 11.50 6.37
C LEU A 23 1.92 11.45 6.35
N LYS A 24 2.51 10.83 5.31
CA LYS A 24 3.97 10.86 5.09
C LYS A 24 4.45 12.25 4.74
N GLU A 25 3.77 12.95 3.82
CA GLU A 25 4.10 14.33 3.45
C GLU A 25 3.96 15.30 4.64
N GLU A 26 2.99 15.06 5.52
CA GLU A 26 2.82 15.77 6.79
C GLU A 26 3.88 15.39 7.84
N GLY A 27 4.79 14.46 7.55
CA GLY A 27 5.87 14.04 8.46
C GLY A 27 5.40 13.23 9.67
N LYS A 28 4.16 12.74 9.67
CA LYS A 28 3.58 11.95 10.78
C LYS A 28 4.01 10.49 10.75
N ILE A 29 4.40 10.00 9.58
CA ILE A 29 4.89 8.64 9.38
C ILE A 29 6.15 8.65 8.52
N ASP A 30 7.18 7.96 8.98
CA ASP A 30 8.40 7.73 8.20
C ASP A 30 8.39 6.31 7.60
N ALA A 31 7.63 6.19 6.51
CA ALA A 31 7.47 4.93 5.80
C ALA A 31 7.51 5.11 4.28
N GLU A 32 8.05 4.12 3.57
CA GLU A 32 7.88 4.01 2.12
C GLU A 32 6.50 3.43 1.84
N ILE A 33 5.70 4.16 1.04
CA ILE A 33 4.33 3.80 0.72
C ILE A 33 4.31 3.36 -0.73
N GLU A 34 3.83 2.15 -0.95
CA GLU A 34 3.80 1.53 -2.26
C GLU A 34 2.41 1.00 -2.53
N TYR A 35 1.90 1.22 -3.75
CA TYR A 35 0.58 0.74 -4.12
C TYR A 35 0.69 -0.46 -5.04
N ILE A 36 0.47 -1.64 -4.49
CA ILE A 36 0.55 -2.90 -5.22
C ILE A 36 -0.84 -3.22 -5.76
N LYS A 37 -1.00 -3.02 -7.07
CA LYS A 37 -2.21 -3.37 -7.82
C LYS A 37 -2.20 -4.80 -8.33
N ASP A 38 -1.01 -5.35 -8.55
CA ASP A 38 -0.84 -6.63 -9.21
C ASP A 38 -0.64 -7.76 -8.18
N VAL A 39 -1.48 -8.78 -8.27
CA VAL A 39 -1.38 -9.97 -7.43
C VAL A 39 -0.06 -10.70 -7.68
N ASN A 40 0.48 -10.66 -8.90
CA ASN A 40 1.77 -11.28 -9.23
C ASN A 40 2.93 -10.61 -8.48
N GLU A 41 2.83 -9.31 -8.22
CA GLU A 41 3.85 -8.58 -7.49
C GLU A 41 3.85 -8.96 -5.99
N LEU A 42 2.68 -9.29 -5.44
CA LEU A 42 2.55 -9.85 -4.08
C LEU A 42 3.20 -11.22 -3.97
N VAL A 43 2.93 -12.10 -4.93
CA VAL A 43 3.49 -13.46 -4.96
C VAL A 43 5.01 -13.39 -5.11
N ASN A 44 5.54 -12.53 -5.97
CA ASN A 44 6.99 -12.31 -6.12
C ASN A 44 7.65 -11.81 -4.84
N ARG A 45 6.93 -11.02 -4.03
CA ARG A 45 7.40 -10.54 -2.73
C ARG A 45 7.25 -11.57 -1.61
N GLY A 46 6.80 -12.79 -1.92
CA GLY A 46 6.58 -13.86 -0.94
C GLY A 46 5.39 -13.60 -0.03
N ILE A 47 4.53 -12.63 -0.36
CA ILE A 47 3.30 -12.33 0.38
C ILE A 47 2.22 -13.29 -0.14
N MET A 48 2.25 -14.53 0.39
CA MET A 48 1.34 -15.61 -0.02
C MET A 48 -0.06 -15.50 0.62
N GLY A 49 -0.27 -14.52 1.50
CA GLY A 49 -1.57 -14.22 2.11
C GLY A 49 -1.76 -12.71 2.19
N SER A 50 -2.97 -12.25 1.85
CA SER A 50 -3.37 -10.86 2.09
C SER A 50 -3.32 -10.58 3.60
N PRO A 51 -2.50 -9.63 4.08
CA PRO A 51 -2.64 -9.12 5.43
C PRO A 51 -4.02 -8.47 5.52
N ALA A 52 -4.86 -8.97 6.41
CA ALA A 52 -6.15 -8.37 6.74
C ALA A 52 -5.98 -7.00 7.39
#